data_AF-A0A9D3Q2X9-F1
#
_entry.id   AF-A0A9D3Q2X9-F1
#
_cell.length_a   1.000
_cell.length_b   1.000
_cell.length_c   1.000
_cell.angle_alpha   90.00
_cell.angle_beta   90.00
_cell.angle_gamma   90.00
#
_symmetry.space_group_name_H-M   'P 1'
#
loop_
_entity.id
_entity.type
_entity.pdbx_description
1 polymer ?
#
loop_
_entity_poly.entity_id
_entity_poly.type
_entity_poly.pdbx_seq_one_letter_code
_entity_poly.pdbx_strand_id
1 'polypeptide(L)'
;MEAEMKEMRRTLVAMLEVLARILGEGNALCMVEEMNLNPCSTVEELLSLKEKIMRDDTYRKKLTQHLSLIGGPNPGQNTRRVMRAVASYHVWREFSLKGEKGKRPLLNTRVMNSI
;
A
#
# COMPACT_ATOMS: atom_id res chain seq x y z
N MET A 1 27.40 -22.23 4.93
CA MET A 1 27.11 -20.88 4.43
C MET A 1 26.79 -20.83 2.94
N GLU A 2 27.72 -21.14 2.02
CA GLU A 2 27.45 -21.07 0.58
C GLU A 2 26.47 -22.14 0.08
N ALA A 3 26.60 -23.37 0.58
CA ALA A 3 25.65 -24.46 0.31
C ALA A 3 24.24 -24.15 0.85
N GLU A 4 24.14 -23.53 2.01
CA GLU A 4 22.86 -23.13 2.62
C GLU A 4 22.20 -21.99 1.85
N MET A 5 22.98 -21.00 1.36
CA MET A 5 22.47 -19.96 0.47
C MET A 5 21.99 -20.53 -0.87
N LYS A 6 22.70 -21.52 -1.42
CA LYS A 6 22.30 -22.20 -2.65
C LYS A 6 21.01 -22.98 -2.47
N GLU A 7 20.86 -23.64 -1.33
CA GLU A 7 19.65 -24.38 -0.99
C GLU A 7 18.46 -23.44 -0.75
N MET A 8 18.66 -22.35 -0.01
CA MET A 8 17.65 -21.32 0.19
C MET A 8 17.17 -20.69 -1.13
N ARG A 9 18.07 -20.42 -2.08
CA ARG A 9 17.70 -19.94 -3.42
C ARG A 9 16.87 -20.95 -4.19
N ARG A 10 17.20 -22.25 -4.09
CA ARG A 10 16.41 -23.32 -4.72
C ARG A 10 15.01 -23.42 -4.13
N THR A 11 14.90 -23.36 -2.81
CA THR A 11 13.60 -23.36 -2.11
C THR A 11 12.76 -22.17 -2.53
N LEU A 12 13.35 -20.98 -2.64
CA LEU A 12 12.65 -19.75 -3.02
C LEU A 12 12.13 -19.81 -4.46
N VAL A 13 12.93 -20.34 -5.40
CA VAL A 13 12.51 -20.56 -6.79
C VAL A 13 11.35 -21.57 -6.86
N ALA A 14 11.44 -22.68 -6.15
CA ALA A 14 10.37 -23.68 -6.12
C ALA A 14 9.06 -23.12 -5.54
N MET A 15 9.13 -22.28 -4.50
CA MET A 15 7.95 -21.62 -3.94
C MET A 15 7.31 -20.65 -4.93
N LEU A 16 8.11 -19.89 -5.69
CA LEU A 16 7.60 -18.98 -6.72
C LEU A 16 6.86 -19.73 -7.84
N GLU A 17 7.41 -20.86 -8.28
CA GLU A 17 6.77 -21.71 -9.31
C GLU A 17 5.43 -22.29 -8.84
N VAL A 18 5.34 -22.70 -7.57
CA VAL A 18 4.09 -23.20 -6.98
C VAL A 18 3.04 -22.09 -6.89
N LEU A 19 3.44 -20.88 -6.48
CA LEU A 19 2.54 -19.72 -6.44
C LEU A 19 2.02 -19.35 -7.84
N ALA A 20 2.89 -19.39 -8.85
CA ALA A 20 2.51 -19.14 -10.25
C ALA A 20 1.44 -20.13 -10.74
N ARG A 21 1.56 -21.42 -10.36
CA ARG A 21 0.58 -22.46 -10.71
C ARG A 21 -0.75 -22.31 -9.98
N ILE A 22 -0.72 -21.96 -8.69
CA ILE A 22 -1.94 -21.78 -7.87
C ILE A 22 -2.75 -20.57 -8.35
N LEU A 23 -2.08 -19.50 -8.77
CA LEU A 23 -2.72 -18.24 -9.16
C LEU A 23 -3.17 -18.19 -10.62
N GLY A 24 -2.81 -19.19 -11.44
CA GLY A 24 -3.11 -19.25 -12.88
C GLY A 24 -2.26 -18.29 -13.71
N GLU A 25 -2.01 -18.63 -14.98
CA GLU A 25 -1.14 -17.87 -15.90
C GLU A 25 -1.55 -16.40 -16.09
N GLY A 26 -2.80 -16.03 -15.77
CA GLY A 26 -3.29 -14.65 -15.81
C GLY A 26 -2.85 -13.78 -14.64
N ASN A 27 -2.31 -14.35 -13.55
CA ASN A 27 -1.94 -13.62 -12.34
C ASN A 27 -0.48 -13.88 -11.89
N ALA A 28 0.23 -14.77 -12.61
CA ALA A 28 1.52 -15.32 -12.20
C ALA A 28 2.75 -14.48 -12.57
N LEU A 29 2.61 -13.39 -13.32
CA LEU A 29 3.72 -12.48 -13.58
C LEU A 29 3.22 -11.07 -13.83
N CYS A 30 2.41 -10.53 -12.91
CA CYS A 30 2.52 -9.09 -12.72
C CYS A 30 3.92 -8.92 -12.14
N MET A 31 4.91 -8.63 -12.99
CA MET A 31 6.11 -7.95 -12.54
C MET A 31 5.55 -6.84 -11.66
N VAL A 32 5.71 -6.97 -10.34
CA VAL A 32 5.31 -5.93 -9.41
C VAL A 32 6.30 -4.83 -9.75
N GLU A 33 5.95 -4.01 -10.74
CA GLU A 33 6.70 -2.82 -11.07
C GLU A 33 6.84 -2.12 -9.74
N GLU A 34 8.09 -2.03 -9.28
CA GLU A 34 8.42 -1.57 -7.96
C GLU A 34 7.99 -0.11 -7.91
N MET A 35 6.77 0.12 -7.42
CA MET A 35 6.19 1.45 -7.38
C MET A 35 6.95 2.22 -6.32
N ASN A 36 7.76 3.18 -6.74
CA ASN A 36 8.43 4.06 -5.81
C ASN A 36 7.48 5.18 -5.39
N LEU A 37 6.78 4.97 -4.27
CA LEU A 37 5.94 5.99 -3.64
C LEU A 37 6.76 6.74 -2.58
N ASN A 38 7.12 7.98 -2.88
CA ASN A 38 7.68 8.88 -1.88
C ASN A 38 6.54 9.47 -1.03
N PRO A 39 6.66 9.48 0.30
CA PRO A 39 5.66 10.10 1.17
C PRO A 39 5.49 11.59 0.85
N CYS A 40 4.25 12.05 0.69
CA CYS A 40 3.96 13.48 0.54
C CYS A 40 4.43 14.27 1.76
N SER A 41 5.10 15.39 1.50
CA SER A 41 5.64 16.31 2.49
C SER A 41 4.72 17.49 2.76
N THR A 42 3.83 17.82 1.81
CA THR A 42 2.84 18.91 1.89
C THR A 42 1.41 18.41 1.69
N VAL A 43 0.44 19.23 2.11
CA VAL A 43 -0.99 18.93 1.92
C VAL A 43 -1.35 18.98 0.43
N GLU A 44 -0.75 19.90 -0.30
CA GLU A 44 -0.96 20.12 -1.73
C GLU A 44 -0.48 18.92 -2.56
N GLU A 45 0.66 18.32 -2.20
CA GLU A 45 1.15 17.07 -2.78
C GLU A 45 0.16 15.92 -2.53
N LEU A 46 -0.37 15.80 -1.32
CA LEU A 46 -1.34 14.77 -0.98
C LEU A 46 -2.65 14.93 -1.75
N LEU A 47 -3.12 16.17 -1.91
CA LEU A 47 -4.30 16.47 -2.74
C LEU A 47 -4.05 16.18 -4.23
N SER A 48 -2.86 16.49 -4.73
CA SER A 48 -2.47 16.17 -6.10
C SER A 48 -2.39 14.66 -6.34
N LEU A 49 -1.85 13.90 -5.36
CA LEU A 49 -1.83 12.45 -5.38
C LEU A 49 -3.25 11.88 -5.39
N LYS A 50 -4.18 12.43 -4.58
CA LYS A 50 -5.59 12.05 -4.61
C LYS A 50 -6.20 12.26 -6.00
N GLU A 51 -6.00 13.43 -6.61
CA GLU A 51 -6.52 13.72 -7.95
C GLU A 51 -5.95 12.75 -9.00
N LYS A 52 -4.67 12.41 -8.91
CA LYS A 52 -4.04 11.40 -9.77
C LYS A 52 -4.71 10.03 -9.63
N ILE A 53 -4.98 9.58 -8.40
CA ILE A 53 -5.65 8.30 -8.11
C ILE A 53 -7.10 8.27 -8.62
N MET A 54 -7.78 9.43 -8.63
CA MET A 54 -9.15 9.53 -9.15
C MET A 54 -9.19 9.45 -10.68
N ARG A 55 -8.20 10.04 -11.37
CA ARG A 55 -8.16 10.12 -12.84
C ARG A 55 -7.55 8.90 -13.50
N ASP A 56 -6.54 8.28 -12.88
CA ASP A 56 -5.77 7.19 -13.47
C ASP A 56 -6.04 5.87 -12.73
N ASP A 57 -6.90 5.03 -13.33
CA ASP A 57 -7.26 3.71 -12.78
C ASP A 57 -6.06 2.74 -12.76
N THR A 58 -5.17 2.82 -13.74
CA THR A 58 -3.96 1.99 -13.79
C THR A 58 -3.02 2.35 -12.65
N TYR A 59 -2.79 3.64 -12.42
CA TYR A 59 -2.03 4.13 -11.27
C TYR A 59 -2.68 3.74 -9.95
N ARG A 60 -4.01 3.86 -9.83
CA ARG A 60 -4.76 3.43 -8.64
C ARG A 60 -4.57 1.94 -8.35
N LYS A 61 -4.66 1.08 -9.37
CA LYS A 61 -4.44 -0.37 -9.24
C LYS A 61 -3.02 -0.68 -8.77
N LYS A 62 -2.01 -0.08 -9.41
CA LYS A 62 -0.60 -0.23 -9.02
C LYS A 62 -0.35 0.23 -7.57
N LEU A 63 -0.91 1.39 -7.19
CA LEU A 63 -0.78 1.92 -5.84
C LEU A 63 -1.48 1.03 -4.81
N THR A 64 -2.67 0.51 -5.13
CA THR A 64 -3.42 -0.38 -4.25
C THR A 64 -2.64 -1.67 -4.01
N GLN A 65 -2.07 -2.24 -5.07
CA GLN A 65 -1.22 -3.42 -4.98
C GLN A 65 0.03 -3.15 -4.14
N HIS A 66 0.73 -2.05 -4.40
CA HIS A 66 1.91 -1.63 -3.64
C HIS A 66 1.61 -1.46 -2.15
N LEU A 67 0.58 -0.71 -1.79
CA LEU A 67 0.22 -0.45 -0.38
C LEU A 67 -0.30 -1.71 0.33
N SER A 68 -0.93 -2.64 -0.39
CA SER A 68 -1.40 -3.92 0.17
C SER A 68 -0.25 -4.81 0.65
N LEU A 69 0.95 -4.65 0.07
CA LEU A 69 2.15 -5.42 0.43
C LEU A 69 2.86 -4.88 1.69
N ILE A 70 2.56 -3.65 2.12
CA ILE A 70 3.24 -3.00 3.26
C ILE A 70 2.96 -3.74 4.59
N GLY A 71 1.79 -4.36 4.70
CA GLY A 71 1.41 -5.31 5.74
C GLY A 71 1.56 -4.83 7.20
N GLY A 72 1.36 -5.75 8.13
CA GLY A 72 1.57 -5.54 9.56
C GLY A 72 1.02 -6.70 10.40
N PRO A 73 1.54 -6.93 11.61
CA PRO A 73 1.10 -8.05 12.46
C PRO A 73 -0.34 -7.89 12.96
N ASN A 74 -0.91 -6.68 12.85
CA ASN A 74 -2.29 -6.39 13.20
C ASN A 74 -2.81 -5.18 12.39
N PRO A 75 -4.13 -4.96 12.35
CA PRO A 75 -4.73 -3.87 11.57
C PRO A 75 -4.22 -2.46 11.93
N GLY A 76 -3.88 -2.22 13.20
CA GLY A 76 -3.35 -0.94 13.67
C GLY A 76 -1.96 -0.64 13.11
N GLN A 77 -1.05 -1.62 13.18
CA GLN A 77 0.29 -1.51 12.60
C GLN A 77 0.25 -1.42 11.09
N ASN A 78 -0.64 -2.18 10.43
CA ASN A 78 -0.84 -2.10 8.99
C ASN A 78 -1.27 -0.69 8.57
N THR A 79 -2.34 -0.17 9.16
CA THR A 79 -2.83 1.20 8.92
C THR A 79 -1.73 2.23 9.13
N ARG A 80 -0.95 2.13 10.21
CA ARG A 80 0.15 3.06 10.52
C ARG A 80 1.23 3.04 9.45
N ARG A 81 1.59 1.88 8.92
CA ARG A 81 2.63 1.72 7.90
C ARG A 81 2.15 2.25 6.55
N VAL A 82 0.92 1.93 6.15
CA VAL A 82 0.29 2.48 4.93
C VAL A 82 0.24 4.00 4.98
N MET A 83 -0.23 4.59 6.10
CA MET A 83 -0.28 6.05 6.27
C MET A 83 1.11 6.69 6.12
N ARG A 84 2.15 6.09 6.72
CA ARG A 84 3.52 6.60 6.62
C ARG A 84 4.11 6.52 5.21
N ALA A 85 3.73 5.51 4.42
CA ALA A 85 4.17 5.40 3.03
C ALA A 85 3.52 6.46 2.14
N VAL A 86 2.29 6.88 2.46
CA VAL A 86 1.56 7.86 1.66
C VAL A 86 1.97 9.30 1.99
N ALA A 87 2.11 9.67 3.26
CA ALA A 87 2.47 11.03 3.64
C ALA A 87 3.16 11.12 5.00
N SER A 88 3.88 12.22 5.20
CA SER A 88 4.56 12.52 6.45
C SER A 88 3.58 12.80 7.60
N TYR A 89 4.06 12.68 8.84
CA TYR A 89 3.28 13.04 10.02
C TYR A 89 2.81 14.51 9.98
N HIS A 90 3.63 15.42 9.45
CA HIS A 90 3.30 16.84 9.33
C HIS A 90 2.13 17.10 8.40
N VAL A 91 1.91 16.24 7.41
CA VAL A 91 0.71 16.29 6.57
C VAL A 91 -0.47 15.69 7.33
N TRP A 92 -0.33 14.49 7.90
CA TRP A 92 -1.45 13.80 8.55
C TRP A 92 -2.01 14.50 9.78
N ARG A 93 -1.21 15.30 10.49
CA ARG A 93 -1.71 16.06 11.65
C ARG A 93 -2.79 17.08 11.28
N GLU A 94 -2.83 17.53 10.02
CA GLU A 94 -3.83 18.45 9.47
C GLU A 94 -5.15 17.76 9.14
N PHE A 95 -5.22 16.43 9.30
CA PHE A 95 -6.40 15.63 9.04
C PHE A 95 -6.92 14.96 10.32
N SER A 96 -8.21 14.67 10.33
CA SER A 96 -8.85 13.78 11.30
C SER A 96 -9.96 13.00 10.61
N LEU A 97 -10.43 11.93 11.25
CA LEU A 97 -11.44 11.06 10.66
C LEU A 97 -12.69 11.83 10.21
N LYS A 98 -13.19 12.73 11.06
CA LYS A 98 -14.41 13.52 10.82
C LYS A 98 -14.16 15.00 10.51
N GLY A 99 -12.90 15.44 10.45
CA GLY A 99 -12.57 16.87 10.32
C GLY A 99 -12.77 17.68 11.59
N GLU A 100 -12.69 17.05 12.76
CA GLU A 100 -12.81 17.71 14.07
C GLU A 100 -11.64 18.64 14.37
N LYS A 101 -11.89 19.67 15.19
CA LYS A 101 -10.90 20.65 15.70
C LYS A 101 -10.20 21.44 14.58
N GLY A 102 -10.96 21.85 13.56
CA GLY A 102 -10.44 22.64 12.44
C GLY A 102 -9.57 21.86 11.44
N LYS A 103 -9.52 20.53 11.55
CA LYS A 103 -8.77 19.65 10.66
C LYS A 103 -9.58 19.26 9.44
N ARG A 104 -8.90 18.82 8.39
CA ARG A 104 -9.53 18.29 7.17
C ARG A 104 -10.08 16.87 7.44
N PRO A 105 -11.26 16.51 6.92
CA PRO A 105 -11.77 15.15 7.06
C PRO A 105 -11.02 14.17 6.15
N LEU A 106 -10.82 12.94 6.61
CA LEU A 106 -10.48 11.83 5.73
C LEU A 106 -11.74 11.43 4.95
N LEU A 107 -11.70 11.56 3.63
CA LEU A 107 -12.86 11.29 2.76
C LEU A 107 -13.16 9.78 2.66
N ASN A 108 -14.40 9.44 2.33
CA ASN A 108 -14.88 8.08 2.06
C ASN A 108 -14.83 7.07 3.22
N THR A 109 -14.61 7.49 4.46
CA THR A 109 -14.89 6.63 5.62
C THR A 109 -16.39 6.58 5.89
N ARG A 110 -17.12 5.72 5.17
CA ARG A 110 -18.37 5.16 5.70
C ARG A 110 -17.99 4.23 6.84
N VAL A 111 -17.82 4.79 8.03
CA VAL A 111 -17.74 3.97 9.25
C VAL A 111 -19.13 3.35 9.37
N MET A 112 -19.25 2.05 9.07
CA MET A 112 -20.48 1.32 9.34
C MET A 112 -20.73 1.46 10.84
N ASN A 113 -21.81 2.15 11.21
CA ASN A 113 -22.29 2.11 12.57
C ASN A 113 -22.70 0.66 12.83
N SER A 114 -22.01 -0.02 13.72
CA SER A 114 -22.54 -1.22 14.36
C SER A 114 -23.79 -0.80 15.13
N ILE A 115 -24.96 -1.18 14.61
CA ILE A 115 -26.23 -1.19 15.33
C ILE A 115 -26.17 -2.31 16.37
#